data_AF-A0A7K2JN31-F1
#
_entry.id   AF-A0A7K2JN31-F1
#
_cell.length_a   1.000
_cell.length_b   1.000
_cell.length_c   1.000
_cell.angle_alpha   90.00
_cell.angle_beta   90.00
_cell.angle_gamma   90.00
#
_symmetry.space_group_name_H-M   'P 1'
#
loop_
_entity.id
_entity.type
_entity.pdbx_description
1 polymer ?
#
loop_
_entity_poly.entity_id
_entity_poly.type
_entity_poly.pdbx_seq_one_letter_code
_entity_poly.pdbx_strand_id
1 'polypeptide(L)'
;MTEDPAGRLVVTLDLDGVTDKAGLMDRCARALDLPEWFGRNWDALADSLADPSVWPEEAAERGLLLLVRGWRGYAEARPDEWAVAEEVFAEATDRGPGLFVTLGPGGSSKEAADQPG
;
A
#
# COMPACT_ATOMS: atom_id res chain seq x y z
N MET A 1 4.84 0.41 -17.18
CA MET A 1 3.48 -0.07 -16.92
C MET A 1 3.64 -1.48 -16.40
N THR A 2 3.70 -1.64 -15.07
CA THR A 2 3.98 -2.94 -14.45
C THR A 2 2.67 -3.69 -14.39
N GLU A 3 2.38 -4.48 -15.42
CA GLU A 3 1.17 -5.29 -15.46
C GLU A 3 1.38 -6.53 -14.59
N ASP A 4 0.48 -6.74 -13.64
CA ASP A 4 0.41 -8.00 -12.91
C ASP A 4 0.02 -9.13 -13.89
N PRO A 5 0.68 -10.30 -13.87
CA PRO A 5 0.38 -11.40 -14.80
C PRO A 5 -1.03 -11.99 -14.64
N ALA A 6 -1.73 -11.72 -13.52
CA ALA A 6 -3.14 -12.06 -13.35
C ALA A 6 -4.08 -10.94 -13.85
N GLY A 7 -3.54 -9.86 -14.40
CA GLY A 7 -4.30 -8.73 -14.91
C GLY A 7 -4.88 -7.82 -13.83
N ARG A 8 -4.38 -7.87 -12.59
CA ARG A 8 -4.86 -6.98 -11.52
C ARG A 8 -4.47 -5.53 -11.76
N LEU A 9 -5.24 -4.59 -11.21
CA LEU A 9 -4.83 -3.19 -11.12
C LEU A 9 -3.68 -3.07 -10.13
N VAL A 10 -2.55 -2.49 -10.54
CA VAL A 10 -1.41 -2.29 -9.66
C VAL A 10 -1.40 -0.86 -9.14
N VAL A 11 -1.64 -0.71 -7.84
CA VAL A 11 -1.55 0.58 -7.13
C VAL A 11 -0.25 0.61 -6.35
N THR A 12 0.53 1.69 -6.52
CA THR A 12 1.78 1.87 -5.78
C THR A 12 1.55 2.76 -4.56
N LEU A 13 1.78 2.21 -3.37
CA LEU A 13 1.82 2.95 -2.12
C LEU A 13 3.27 3.35 -1.83
N ASP A 14 3.61 4.60 -2.15
CA ASP A 14 4.92 5.15 -1.84
C ASP A 14 4.94 5.77 -0.43
N LEU A 15 5.77 5.20 0.45
CA LEU A 15 5.98 5.65 1.83
C LEU A 15 7.32 6.38 2.01
N ASP A 16 8.02 6.74 0.93
CA ASP A 16 9.27 7.50 1.03
C ASP A 16 9.03 8.83 1.77
N GLY A 17 9.87 9.09 2.78
CA GLY A 17 9.76 10.26 3.66
C GLY A 17 8.63 10.22 4.71
N VAL A 18 7.87 9.13 4.81
CA VAL A 18 6.83 8.97 5.84
C VAL A 18 7.43 8.38 7.13
N THR A 19 7.22 9.05 8.26
CA THR A 19 7.75 8.63 9.58
C THR A 19 6.70 8.45 10.67
N ASP A 20 5.44 8.72 10.35
CA ASP A 20 4.35 8.76 11.32
C ASP A 20 3.05 8.21 10.73
N LYS A 21 2.24 7.56 11.57
CA LYS A 21 0.97 6.95 11.19
C LYS A 21 0.06 7.85 10.36
N ALA A 22 -0.03 9.14 10.71
CA ALA A 22 -0.85 10.09 9.97
C ALA A 22 -0.41 10.22 8.50
N GLY A 23 0.91 10.25 8.26
CA GLY A 23 1.47 10.28 6.90
C GLY A 23 1.23 8.99 6.15
N LEU A 24 1.31 7.83 6.81
CA LEU A 24 1.00 6.53 6.20
C LEU A 24 -0.46 6.49 5.77
N MET A 25 -1.38 6.90 6.64
CA MET A 25 -2.82 6.94 6.35
C MET A 25 -3.15 7.89 5.20
N ASP A 26 -2.50 9.05 5.13
CA ASP A 26 -2.68 10.01 4.04
C ASP A 26 -2.16 9.46 2.70
N ARG A 27 -1.00 8.76 2.71
CA ARG A 27 -0.48 8.07 1.52
C ARG A 27 -1.42 6.96 1.06
N CYS A 28 -1.97 6.15 1.98
CA CYS A 28 -2.95 5.12 1.65
C CYS A 28 -4.19 5.73 1.00
N ALA A 29 -4.76 6.77 1.61
CA ALA A 29 -5.96 7.43 1.10
C ALA A 29 -5.75 7.98 -0.32
N ARG A 30 -4.61 8.63 -0.57
CA ARG A 30 -4.29 9.16 -1.91
C ARG A 30 -4.01 8.07 -2.94
N ALA A 31 -3.27 7.02 -2.56
CA ALA A 31 -2.88 5.97 -3.50
C ALA A 31 -4.09 5.15 -3.98
N LEU A 32 -5.04 4.90 -3.08
CA LEU A 32 -6.25 4.13 -3.35
C LEU A 32 -7.45 5.00 -3.74
N ASP A 33 -7.28 6.32 -3.81
CA ASP A 33 -8.35 7.30 -4.03
C ASP A 33 -9.53 7.11 -3.07
N LEU A 34 -9.22 6.85 -1.79
CA LEU A 34 -10.23 6.59 -0.77
C LEU A 34 -11.09 7.83 -0.51
N PRO A 35 -12.37 7.62 -0.18
CA PRO A 35 -13.29 8.72 0.05
C PRO A 35 -12.89 9.60 1.25
N GLU A 36 -13.37 10.85 1.24
CA GLU A 36 -13.05 11.86 2.26
C GLU A 36 -13.41 11.46 3.70
N TRP A 37 -14.38 10.56 3.85
CA TRP A 37 -14.81 10.02 5.15
C TRP A 37 -13.88 8.92 5.70
N PHE A 38 -12.81 8.56 4.99
CA PHE A 38 -11.82 7.59 5.45
C PHE A 38 -11.28 7.96 6.83
N GLY A 39 -11.45 7.05 7.80
CA GLY A 39 -11.19 7.30 9.22
C GLY A 39 -9.72 7.47 9.62
N ARG A 40 -8.77 7.25 8.71
CA ARG A 40 -7.31 7.42 8.93
C ARG A 40 -6.79 6.67 10.17
N ASN A 41 -7.28 5.45 10.39
CA ASN A 41 -6.86 4.55 11.46
C ASN A 41 -6.64 3.13 10.91
N TRP A 42 -5.96 2.25 11.66
CA TRP A 42 -5.64 0.87 11.23
C TRP A 42 -6.88 0.05 10.88
N ASP A 43 -7.90 0.14 11.72
CA ASP A 43 -9.19 -0.52 11.53
C ASP A 43 -9.88 -0.04 10.24
N ALA A 44 -9.98 1.28 10.06
CA ALA A 44 -10.53 1.88 8.85
C ALA A 44 -9.73 1.49 7.58
N LEU A 45 -8.41 1.33 7.69
CA LEU A 45 -7.56 0.85 6.60
C LEU A 45 -7.88 -0.61 6.28
N ALA A 46 -8.00 -1.47 7.29
CA ALA A 46 -8.38 -2.87 7.10
C ALA A 46 -9.75 -3.00 6.43
N ASP A 47 -10.75 -2.25 6.89
CA ASP A 47 -12.10 -2.24 6.28
C ASP A 47 -12.06 -1.72 4.84
N SER A 48 -11.35 -0.62 4.57
CA SER A 48 -11.26 -0.06 3.22
C SER A 48 -10.52 -1.00 2.26
N LEU A 49 -9.48 -1.67 2.75
CA LEU A 49 -8.74 -2.66 1.97
C LEU A 49 -9.52 -3.97 1.79
N ALA A 50 -10.50 -4.27 2.63
CA ALA A 50 -11.35 -5.45 2.49
C ALA A 50 -12.63 -5.18 1.68
N ASP A 51 -12.96 -3.92 1.42
CA ASP A 51 -14.17 -3.51 0.72
C ASP A 51 -13.87 -3.03 -0.72
N PRO A 52 -14.17 -3.86 -1.75
CA PRO A 52 -13.96 -3.48 -3.15
C PRO A 52 -14.79 -2.28 -3.59
N SER A 53 -15.84 -1.92 -2.84
CA SER A 53 -16.72 -0.81 -3.19
C SER A 53 -16.05 0.57 -3.09
N VAL A 54 -14.97 0.67 -2.32
CA VAL A 54 -14.18 1.90 -2.15
C VAL A 54 -12.86 1.88 -2.93
N TRP A 55 -12.59 0.83 -3.71
CA TRP A 55 -11.41 0.77 -4.57
C TRP A 55 -11.64 1.54 -5.86
N PRO A 56 -10.56 1.86 -6.61
CA PRO A 56 -10.69 2.37 -7.97
C PRO A 56 -11.57 1.46 -8.83
N GLU A 57 -12.39 2.03 -9.70
CA GLU A 57 -13.38 1.30 -10.52
C GLU A 57 -12.74 0.14 -11.32
N GLU A 58 -11.51 0.34 -11.81
CA GLU A 58 -10.72 -0.65 -12.54
C GLU A 58 -10.33 -1.88 -11.70
N ALA A 59 -10.23 -1.73 -10.38
CA ALA A 59 -9.90 -2.81 -9.45
C ALA A 59 -11.11 -3.66 -9.08
N ALA A 60 -12.32 -3.12 -9.16
CA ALA A 60 -13.55 -3.83 -8.80
C ALA A 60 -13.77 -5.09 -9.66
N GLU A 61 -13.39 -5.04 -10.94
CA GLU A 61 -13.54 -6.17 -11.87
C GLU A 61 -12.32 -7.09 -11.93
N ARG A 62 -11.11 -6.56 -11.70
CA ARG A 62 -9.84 -7.27 -11.97
C ARG A 62 -9.09 -7.68 -10.71
N GLY A 63 -9.46 -7.16 -9.55
CA GLY A 63 -8.68 -7.22 -8.32
C GLY A 63 -7.57 -6.17 -8.26
N LEU A 64 -7.01 -6.02 -7.07
CA LEU A 64 -6.06 -4.98 -6.69
C LEU A 64 -4.74 -5.61 -6.21
N LEU A 65 -3.62 -5.14 -6.75
CA LEU A 65 -2.28 -5.40 -6.22
C LEU A 65 -1.73 -4.10 -5.63
N LEU A 66 -1.61 -4.04 -4.31
CA LEU A 66 -0.99 -2.92 -3.60
C LEU A 66 0.51 -3.17 -3.45
N LEU A 67 1.32 -2.42 -4.19
CA LEU A 67 2.78 -2.45 -4.12
C LEU A 67 3.28 -1.37 -3.15
N VAL A 68 3.75 -1.77 -1.97
CA VAL A 68 4.27 -0.84 -0.96
C VAL A 68 5.76 -0.59 -1.17
N ARG A 69 6.17 0.67 -1.34
CA ARG A 69 7.56 1.11 -1.56
C ARG A 69 7.98 2.15 -0.53
N GLY A 70 9.30 2.34 -0.36
CA GLY A 70 9.83 3.33 0.59
C GLY A 70 9.52 3.03 2.06
N TRP A 71 9.03 1.82 2.38
CA TRP A 71 8.49 1.48 3.70
C TRP A 71 9.53 1.35 4.81
N ARG A 72 10.82 1.14 4.47
CA ARG A 72 11.88 0.91 5.48
C ARG A 72 12.07 2.10 6.42
N GLY A 73 12.03 3.33 5.90
CA GLY A 73 12.18 4.52 6.74
C GLY A 73 11.09 4.59 7.81
N TYR A 74 9.86 4.23 7.45
CA TYR A 74 8.75 4.11 8.40
C TYR A 74 8.98 2.96 9.38
N ALA A 75 9.31 1.76 8.89
CA ALA A 75 9.52 0.57 9.72
C ALA A 75 10.67 0.73 10.73
N GLU A 76 11.73 1.44 10.36
CA GLU A 76 12.86 1.76 11.25
C GLU A 76 12.48 2.83 12.28
N ALA A 77 11.67 3.83 11.90
CA ALA A 77 11.21 4.86 12.82
C ALA A 77 10.14 4.37 13.81
N ARG A 78 9.28 3.44 13.38
CA ARG A 78 8.09 2.95 14.10
C ARG A 78 7.89 1.45 13.93
N PRO A 79 8.76 0.60 14.51
CA PRO A 79 8.68 -0.85 14.33
C PRO A 79 7.38 -1.45 14.85
N ASP A 80 6.88 -0.99 16.01
CA ASP A 80 5.62 -1.48 16.58
C ASP A 80 4.40 -1.13 15.71
N GLU A 81 4.38 0.08 15.13
CA GLU A 81 3.28 0.48 14.24
C GLU A 81 3.39 -0.19 12.88
N TRP A 82 4.60 -0.46 12.39
CA TRP A 82 4.80 -1.20 11.16
C TRP A 82 4.36 -2.65 11.28
N ALA A 83 4.61 -3.31 12.42
CA ALA A 83 4.09 -4.65 12.68
C ALA A 83 2.55 -4.68 12.56
N VAL A 84 1.86 -3.68 13.10
CA VAL A 84 0.40 -3.55 12.95
C VAL A 84 0.01 -3.31 11.49
N ALA A 85 0.77 -2.50 10.74
CA ALA A 85 0.50 -2.29 9.32
C ALA A 85 0.62 -3.59 8.51
N GLU A 86 1.65 -4.40 8.76
CA GLU A 86 1.83 -5.72 8.14
C GLU A 86 0.67 -6.66 8.46
N GLU A 87 0.22 -6.68 9.72
CA GLU A 87 -0.97 -7.47 10.10
C GLU A 87 -2.22 -7.00 9.36
N VAL A 88 -2.46 -5.69 9.27
CA VAL A 88 -3.59 -5.13 8.51
C VAL A 88 -3.52 -5.51 7.03
N PHE A 89 -2.35 -5.43 6.41
CA PHE A 89 -2.16 -5.81 5.00
C PHE A 89 -2.37 -7.30 4.77
N ALA A 90 -1.87 -8.14 5.67
CA ALA A 90 -2.04 -9.59 5.61
C ALA A 90 -3.51 -9.98 5.81
N GLU A 91 -4.18 -9.39 6.81
CA GLU A 91 -5.58 -9.63 7.10
C GLU A 91 -6.48 -9.20 5.94
N ALA A 92 -6.25 -8.03 5.35
CA ALA A 92 -7.03 -7.58 4.21
C ALA A 92 -6.86 -8.49 2.98
N THR A 93 -5.67 -9.06 2.78
CA THR A 93 -5.41 -10.06 1.74
C THR A 93 -6.17 -11.38 2.00
N ASP A 94 -6.34 -11.77 3.26
CA ASP A 94 -7.04 -13.00 3.65
C ASP A 94 -8.57 -12.86 3.61
N ARG A 95 -9.11 -11.69 4.00
CA ARG A 95 -10.56 -11.44 4.08
C ARG A 95 -11.28 -11.51 2.74
N GLY A 96 -10.61 -11.18 1.63
CA GLY A 96 -11.28 -10.94 0.35
C GLY A 96 -10.54 -11.50 -0.86
N PRO A 97 -11.20 -12.27 -1.75
CA PRO A 97 -10.60 -12.66 -3.02
C PRO A 97 -10.47 -11.41 -3.90
N GLY A 98 -9.26 -10.91 -4.11
CA GLY A 98 -9.02 -9.83 -5.06
C GLY A 98 -7.95 -8.84 -4.64
N LEU A 99 -7.69 -8.65 -3.34
CA LEU A 99 -6.58 -7.83 -2.86
C LEU A 99 -5.33 -8.69 -2.66
N PHE A 100 -4.20 -8.18 -3.13
CA PHE A 100 -2.88 -8.70 -2.82
C PHE A 100 -1.99 -7.55 -2.42
N VAL A 101 -1.31 -7.67 -1.29
CA VAL A 101 -0.31 -6.68 -0.87
C VAL A 101 1.07 -7.27 -1.04
N THR A 102 1.98 -6.50 -1.64
CA THR A 102 3.39 -6.90 -1.76
C THR A 102 4.31 -5.76 -1.39
N LEU A 103 5.33 -6.08 -0.58
CA LEU A 103 6.38 -5.14 -0.24
C LEU A 103 7.39 -5.12 -1.39
N GLY A 104 7.50 -3.97 -2.06
CA GLY A 104 8.55 -3.74 -3.03
C GLY A 104 9.94 -3.84 -2.37
N PRO A 105 11.00 -4.03 -3.17
CA PRO A 105 12.36 -4.03 -2.65
C PRO A 105 12.54 -2.72 -1.89
N GLY A 106 12.86 -2.83 -0.59
CA GLY A 106 13.02 -1.68 0.30
C GLY A 106 14.30 -0.89 0.00
N GLY A 107 14.62 -0.67 -1.26
CA GLY A 107 15.71 0.17 -1.69
C GLY A 107 15.41 1.59 -1.25
N SER A 108 16.18 2.08 -0.28
CA SER A 108 16.39 3.51 -0.11
C SER A 108 16.75 4.09 -1.46
N SER A 109 16.11 5.21 -1.80
CA SER A 109 16.36 6.05 -2.96
C SER A 109 17.86 6.37 -3.14
N LYS A 110 18.64 5.46 -3.71
CA LYS A 110 20.00 5.71 -4.22
C LYS A 110 20.58 4.59 -5.10
N GLU A 111 19.84 4.02 -6.04
CA GLU A 111 20.45 3.26 -7.15
C GLU A 111 19.71 3.52 -8.47
N ALA A 112 19.91 4.73 -9.00
CA ALA A 112 19.74 5.05 -10.43
C ALA A 112 20.53 6.33 -10.76
N ALA A 113 21.78 6.40 -10.30
CA ALA A 113 22.70 7.48 -10.64
C ALA A 113 24.13 6.94 -10.73
N ASP A 114 24.32 5.82 -11.41
CA ASP A 114 25.62 5.48 -12.01
C ASP A 114 25.39 4.41 -13.08
N GLN A 115 25.30 4.84 -14.34
CA GLN A 115 25.49 3.94 -15.46
C GLN A 115 26.57 4.53 -16.35
N PRO A 116 27.82 4.04 -16.22
CA PRO A 116 28.82 4.13 -17.28
C PRO A 116 29.01 2.75 -17.90
N GLY A 117 28.75 2.67 -19.21
CA GLY A 117 29.08 1.55 -20.08
C GLY A 117 29.19 2.05 -21.51
#